data_AF-A0A370I183-F1
#
_entry.id   AF-A0A370I183-F1
#
_cell.length_a   1.000
_cell.length_b   1.000
_cell.length_c   1.000
_cell.angle_alpha   90.00
_cell.angle_beta   90.00
_cell.angle_gamma   90.00
#
_symmetry.space_group_name_H-M   'P 1'
#
loop_
_entity.id
_entity.type
_entity.pdbx_description
1 polymer ?
#
loop_
_entity_poly.entity_id
_entity_poly.type
_entity_poly.pdbx_seq_one_letter_code
_entity_poly.pdbx_strand_id
1 'polypeptide(L)'
;MTILYDPAAMNELFNELQTHGGKMKGEKEALESAANDFRANLQGDKAIEAFNTAHTHTTTELSDTLEKLDRLAASVENALNRALEADGKVGDGFAGF
;
A
#
# COMPACT_ATOMS: atom_id res chain seq x y z
N MET A 1 -26.43 4.88 -20.30
CA MET A 1 -24.97 5.10 -20.34
C MET A 1 -24.40 4.13 -19.33
N THR A 2 -23.76 3.05 -19.78
CA THR A 2 -23.27 2.01 -18.87
C THR A 2 -21.98 2.53 -18.24
N ILE A 3 -22.04 2.75 -16.94
CA ILE A 3 -20.86 2.94 -16.09
C ILE A 3 -19.91 1.76 -16.36
N LEU A 4 -18.69 2.07 -16.78
CA LEU A 4 -17.70 1.07 -17.24
C LEU A 4 -16.91 0.41 -16.10
N TYR A 5 -17.21 0.74 -14.83
CA TYR A 5 -16.51 0.27 -13.64
C TYR A 5 -17.48 -0.46 -12.69
N ASP A 6 -16.99 -1.49 -12.00
CA ASP A 6 -17.73 -2.19 -10.93
C ASP A 6 -17.28 -1.64 -9.56
N PRO A 7 -18.12 -0.83 -8.88
CA PRO A 7 -17.76 -0.26 -7.58
C PRO A 7 -17.48 -1.32 -6.51
N ALA A 8 -18.10 -2.50 -6.59
CA ALA A 8 -17.88 -3.56 -5.61
C ALA A 8 -16.45 -4.10 -5.72
N ALA A 9 -16.01 -4.44 -6.94
CA ALA A 9 -14.66 -4.91 -7.20
C ALA A 9 -13.59 -3.86 -6.86
N MET A 10 -13.87 -2.58 -7.12
CA MET A 10 -12.95 -1.49 -6.76
C MET A 10 -12.84 -1.27 -5.25
N ASN A 11 -13.96 -1.34 -4.51
CA ASN A 11 -13.96 -1.28 -3.05
C ASN A 11 -13.23 -2.49 -2.44
N GLU A 12 -13.42 -3.68 -2.99
CA GLU A 12 -12.70 -4.89 -2.59
C GLU A 12 -11.19 -4.71 -2.77
N LEU A 13 -10.74 -4.27 -3.94
CA LEU A 13 -9.33 -3.99 -4.18
C LEU A 13 -8.77 -2.93 -3.22
N PHE A 14 -9.50 -1.84 -2.97
CA PHE A 14 -9.07 -0.82 -2.01
C PHE A 14 -8.90 -1.41 -0.60
N ASN A 15 -9.89 -2.19 -0.14
CA ASN A 15 -9.85 -2.84 1.17
C ASN A 15 -8.70 -3.86 1.29
N GLU A 16 -8.44 -4.62 0.23
CA GLU A 16 -7.31 -5.56 0.18
C GLU A 16 -5.97 -4.82 0.23
N LEU A 17 -5.81 -3.73 -0.52
CA LEU A 17 -4.59 -2.91 -0.51
C LEU A 17 -4.33 -2.31 0.88
N GLN A 18 -5.37 -1.79 1.55
CA GLN A 18 -5.26 -1.28 2.92
C GLN A 18 -4.89 -2.41 3.90
N THR A 19 -5.55 -3.56 3.79
CA THR A 19 -5.35 -4.70 4.71
C THR A 19 -3.95 -5.29 4.57
N HIS A 20 -3.56 -5.65 3.34
CA HIS A 20 -2.28 -6.29 3.07
C HIS A 20 -1.12 -5.29 3.17
N GLY A 21 -1.31 -4.05 2.74
CA GLY A 21 -0.33 -2.97 2.93
C GLY A 21 -0.09 -2.68 4.41
N GLY A 22 -1.16 -2.61 5.22
CA GLY A 22 -1.06 -2.46 6.68
C GLY A 22 -0.33 -3.64 7.34
N LYS A 23 -0.64 -4.87 6.94
CA LYS A 23 0.08 -6.06 7.42
C LYS A 23 1.56 -5.99 7.07
N MET A 24 1.91 -5.65 5.84
CA MET A 24 3.31 -5.50 5.41
C MET A 24 4.05 -4.41 6.20
N LYS A 25 3.39 -3.30 6.53
CA LYS A 25 3.96 -2.26 7.42
C LYS A 25 4.31 -2.84 8.79
N GLY A 26 3.38 -3.58 9.41
CA GLY A 26 3.63 -4.22 10.70
C GLY A 26 4.76 -5.26 10.66
N GLU A 27 4.79 -6.11 9.63
CA GLU A 27 5.86 -7.10 9.44
C GLU A 27 7.23 -6.43 9.21
N LYS A 28 7.25 -5.30 8.49
CA LYS A 28 8.47 -4.50 8.30
C LYS A 28 9.00 -3.96 9.63
N GLU A 29 8.13 -3.40 10.48
CA GLU A 29 8.52 -2.90 11.82
C GLU A 29 9.06 -4.02 12.71
N ALA A 30 8.41 -5.19 12.69
CA ALA A 30 8.88 -6.37 13.42
C ALA A 30 10.26 -6.83 12.91
N LEU A 31 10.47 -6.83 11.59
CA LEU A 31 11.75 -7.16 10.98
C LEU A 31 12.84 -6.15 11.36
N GLU A 32 12.54 -4.86 11.34
CA GLU A 32 13.49 -3.81 11.76
C GLU A 32 13.91 -3.97 13.23
N SER A 33 12.96 -4.28 14.11
CA SER A 33 13.25 -4.56 15.52
C SER A 33 14.18 -5.77 15.67
N ALA A 34 13.86 -6.90 15.04
CA ALA A 34 14.68 -8.11 15.09
C ALA A 34 16.07 -7.90 14.45
N ALA A 35 16.15 -7.11 13.37
CA ALA A 35 17.40 -6.78 12.70
C ALA A 35 18.31 -5.93 13.59
N ASN A 36 17.75 -4.98 14.36
CA ASN A 36 18.50 -4.18 15.32
C ASN A 36 19.07 -5.06 16.45
N ASP A 37 18.26 -5.97 17.00
CA ASP A 37 18.70 -6.91 18.03
C ASP A 37 19.82 -7.82 17.51
N PHE A 38 19.66 -8.36 16.30
CA PHE A 38 20.71 -9.16 15.67
C PHE A 38 21.99 -8.34 15.47
N ARG A 39 21.88 -7.12 14.95
CA ARG A 39 23.01 -6.22 14.71
C ARG A 39 23.77 -5.89 15.99
N ALA A 40 23.07 -5.70 17.11
CA ALA A 40 23.67 -5.41 18.40
C ALA A 40 24.51 -6.59 18.95
N ASN A 41 24.14 -7.82 18.58
CA ASN A 41 24.85 -9.04 18.98
C ASN A 41 25.92 -9.47 17.97
N LEU A 42 25.98 -8.84 16.78
CA LEU A 42 26.92 -9.18 15.73
C LEU A 42 28.31 -8.60 16.02
N GLN A 43 29.34 -9.42 15.80
CA GLN A 43 30.75 -9.04 15.99
C GLN A 43 31.54 -9.17 14.69
N GLY A 44 32.60 -8.37 14.57
CA GLY A 44 33.50 -8.36 13.41
C GLY A 44 33.04 -7.39 12.32
N ASP A 45 33.94 -6.51 11.92
CA ASP A 45 33.63 -5.36 11.05
C ASP A 45 33.05 -5.78 9.70
N LYS A 46 33.59 -6.83 9.09
CA LYS A 46 33.09 -7.35 7.80
C LYS A 46 31.68 -7.94 7.89
N ALA A 47 31.38 -8.66 8.98
CA ALA A 47 30.05 -9.24 9.19
C ALA A 47 29.01 -8.14 9.43
N ILE A 48 29.38 -7.15 10.23
CA ILE A 48 28.62 -5.93 10.47
C ILE A 48 28.31 -5.17 9.18
N GLU A 49 29.33 -4.93 8.36
CA GLU A 49 29.17 -4.21 7.09
C GLU A 49 28.24 -4.97 6.15
N ALA A 50 28.49 -6.27 5.94
CA ALA A 50 27.66 -7.11 5.08
C ALA A 50 26.21 -7.16 5.55
N PHE A 51 25.98 -7.30 6.86
CA PHE A 51 24.64 -7.26 7.43
C PHE A 51 23.98 -5.89 7.21
N ASN A 52 24.68 -4.79 7.51
CA ASN A 52 24.14 -3.44 7.33
C ASN A 52 23.74 -3.18 5.87
N THR A 53 24.56 -3.61 4.91
CA THR A 53 24.25 -3.50 3.48
C THR A 53 23.00 -4.30 3.11
N ALA A 54 22.93 -5.58 3.49
CA ALA A 54 21.78 -6.43 3.19
C ALA A 54 20.49 -5.94 3.86
N HIS A 55 20.59 -5.51 5.12
CA HIS A 55 19.48 -4.94 5.86
C HIS A 55 18.95 -3.67 5.19
N THR A 56 19.85 -2.73 4.85
CA THR A 56 19.48 -1.46 4.20
C THR A 56 18.82 -1.69 2.85
N HIS A 57 19.36 -2.62 2.05
CA HIS A 57 18.76 -2.98 0.76
C HIS A 57 17.33 -3.50 0.95
N THR A 58 17.15 -4.46 1.87
CA THR A 58 15.83 -5.06 2.15
C THR A 58 14.82 -4.03 2.63
N THR A 59 15.20 -3.16 3.58
CA THR A 59 14.27 -2.12 4.10
C THR A 59 13.95 -1.06 3.06
N THR A 60 14.89 -0.74 2.17
CA THR A 60 14.67 0.18 1.05
C THR A 60 13.63 -0.40 0.08
N GLU A 61 13.80 -1.65 -0.35
CA GLU A 61 12.86 -2.31 -1.27
C GLU A 61 11.46 -2.49 -0.67
N LEU A 62 11.39 -2.84 0.62
CA LEU A 62 10.11 -2.92 1.33
C LEU A 62 9.43 -1.54 1.43
N SER A 63 10.19 -0.49 1.70
CA SER A 63 9.65 0.88 1.79
C SER A 63 9.13 1.36 0.44
N ASP A 64 9.88 1.13 -0.64
CA ASP A 64 9.45 1.46 -2.00
C ASP A 64 8.20 0.67 -2.41
N THR A 65 8.12 -0.61 -2.06
CA THR A 65 6.93 -1.43 -2.32
C THR A 65 5.71 -0.90 -1.58
N LEU A 66 5.86 -0.56 -0.29
CA LEU A 66 4.77 0.01 0.51
C LEU A 66 4.30 1.36 -0.05
N GLU A 67 5.21 2.22 -0.49
CA GLU A 67 4.86 3.49 -1.12
C GLU A 67 4.08 3.28 -2.43
N LYS A 68 4.49 2.30 -3.25
CA LYS A 68 3.75 1.93 -4.47
C LYS A 68 2.34 1.43 -4.16
N LEU A 69 2.18 0.63 -3.10
CA LEU A 69 0.86 0.16 -2.64
C LEU A 69 -0.02 1.32 -2.15
N ASP A 70 0.53 2.25 -1.37
CA ASP A 70 -0.19 3.43 -0.90
C ASP A 70 -0.65 4.31 -2.08
N ARG A 71 0.22 4.52 -3.09
CA ARG A 71 -0.12 5.25 -4.32
C ARG A 71 -1.20 4.55 -5.14
N LEU A 72 -1.16 3.22 -5.20
CA LEU A 72 -2.18 2.43 -5.89
C LEU A 72 -3.54 2.56 -5.16
N ALA A 73 -3.55 2.43 -3.83
CA ALA A 73 -4.76 2.58 -3.03
C ALA A 73 -5.39 3.97 -3.22
N ALA A 74 -4.58 5.04 -3.19
CA ALA A 74 -5.05 6.40 -3.45
C ALA A 74 -5.62 6.56 -4.87
N SER A 75 -5.04 5.88 -5.86
CA SER A 75 -5.53 5.92 -7.25
C SER A 75 -6.89 5.21 -7.37
N VAL A 76 -7.06 4.08 -6.69
CA VAL A 76 -8.34 3.33 -6.64
C VAL A 76 -9.42 4.16 -5.93
N GLU A 77 -9.11 4.79 -4.79
CA GLU A 77 -10.02 5.67 -4.07
C GLU A 77 -10.46 6.87 -4.92
N ASN A 78 -9.53 7.53 -5.60
CA ASN A 78 -9.86 8.63 -6.50
C ASN A 78 -10.76 8.20 -7.66
N ALA A 79 -10.53 7.00 -8.21
CA ALA A 79 -11.36 6.45 -9.25
C ALA A 79 -12.78 6.13 -8.73
N LEU A 80 -12.90 5.58 -7.51
CA LEU A 80 -14.18 5.35 -6.82
C LEU A 80 -14.96 6.66 -6.60
N ASN A 81 -14.31 7.73 -6.15
CA ASN A 81 -14.97 9.01 -5.92
C ASN A 81 -15.51 9.63 -7.22
N ARG A 82 -14.70 9.62 -8.29
CA ARG A 82 -15.13 10.12 -9.62
C ARG A 82 -16.29 9.31 -10.19
N ALA A 83 -16.25 8.00 -9.97
CA ALA A 83 -17.31 7.08 -10.28
C ALA A 83 -18.64 7.49 -9.61
N LEU A 84 -18.62 7.63 -8.28
CA LEU A 84 -19.81 8.02 -7.52
C LEU A 84 -20.36 9.39 -7.93
N GLU A 85 -19.49 10.37 -8.18
CA GLU A 85 -19.89 11.70 -8.66
C GLU A 85 -20.56 11.66 -10.04
N ALA A 86 -20.06 10.83 -10.96
CA ALA A 86 -20.61 10.68 -12.29
C ALA A 86 -22.00 10.02 -12.25
N ASP A 87 -22.17 8.97 -11.44
CA ASP A 87 -23.45 8.29 -11.26
C ASP A 87 -24.52 9.22 -10.62
N GLY A 88 -24.13 9.96 -9.57
CA GLY A 88 -25.01 10.92 -8.91
C GLY A 88 -25.51 12.04 -9.84
N LYS A 89 -24.65 12.58 -10.70
CA LYS A 89 -25.04 13.60 -11.71
C LYS A 89 -25.99 13.04 -12.77
N VAL A 90 -25.84 11.79 -13.16
CA VAL A 90 -26.76 11.13 -14.10
C VAL A 90 -28.12 10.92 -13.43
N GLY A 91 -28.16 10.47 -12.18
CA GLY A 91 -29.40 10.30 -11.40
C GLY A 91 -30.20 11.60 -11.25
N ASP A 92 -29.54 12.71 -10.88
CA ASP A 92 -30.20 14.02 -10.75
C ASP A 92 -30.69 14.58 -12.10
N GLY A 93 -29.96 14.31 -13.19
CA GLY A 93 -30.36 14.73 -14.55
C GLY A 93 -31.62 14.03 -15.08
N PHE A 94 -31.97 12.85 -14.55
CA PHE A 94 -33.22 12.15 -14.87
C PHE A 94 -34.36 12.45 -13.87
N ALA A 95 -34.06 12.94 -12.66
CA ALA A 95 -35.08 13.34 -11.68
C ALA A 95 -35.73 14.70 -11.97
N GLY A 96 -35.15 15.47 -12.91
CA GLY A 96 -35.64 16.79 -13.35
C GLY A 96 -36.49 16.79 -14.63
N PHE A 97 -36.88 15.63 -15.17
CA PHE A 97 -37.77 15.49 -16.33
C PHE A 97 -39.13 14.90 -15.95
#